data_AF-A0AA89B7K0-F1
#
_entry.id   AF-A0AA89B7K0-F1
#
_cell.length_a   1.000
_cell.length_b   1.000
_cell.length_c   1.000
_cell.angle_alpha   90.00
_cell.angle_beta   90.00
_cell.angle_gamma   90.00
#
_symmetry.space_group_name_H-M   'P 1'
#
loop_
_entity.id
_entity.type
_entity.pdbx_description
1 polymer ?
#
loop_
_entity_poly.entity_id
_entity_poly.type
_entity_poly.pdbx_seq_one_letter_code
_entity_poly.pdbx_strand_id
1 'polypeptide(L)'
;MDPEFSMNDDDGVDSDSDGSLDPSKIFRQKSYTIMKEEDIRRRLEGEITEIATVLSVSRVAACTLLRRYNWSVTAVHEAWFADEEGVRKAVGLTEKPANSAGLPRDQSVSCLICFESYPLDKLEDRPD
;
A
#
# COMPACT_ATOMS: atom_id res chain seq x y z
N MET A 1 -44.77 -59.87 -50.87
CA MET A 1 -43.38 -60.35 -51.01
C MET A 1 -42.53 -59.57 -50.04
N ASP A 2 -42.18 -60.24 -48.94
CA ASP A 2 -40.91 -60.28 -48.18
C ASP A 2 -40.01 -59.02 -48.04
N PRO A 3 -39.20 -58.91 -46.95
CA PRO A 3 -39.65 -58.56 -45.60
C PRO A 3 -38.58 -57.66 -44.89
N GLU A 4 -38.67 -57.60 -43.56
CA GLU A 4 -37.56 -57.37 -42.61
C GLU A 4 -37.02 -55.95 -42.47
N PHE A 5 -37.34 -55.35 -41.33
CA PHE A 5 -36.26 -54.73 -40.57
C PHE A 5 -36.21 -55.31 -39.17
N SER A 6 -35.06 -55.91 -38.90
CA SER A 6 -34.71 -56.73 -37.76
C SER A 6 -34.88 -56.00 -36.44
N MET A 7 -35.41 -56.75 -35.48
CA MET A 7 -35.18 -56.57 -34.05
C MET A 7 -33.66 -56.61 -33.81
N ASN A 8 -33.11 -55.63 -33.10
CA ASN A 8 -31.86 -55.81 -32.40
C ASN A 8 -32.00 -55.16 -31.02
N ASP A 9 -32.15 -56.03 -30.03
CA ASP A 9 -32.01 -55.74 -28.62
C ASP A 9 -30.55 -55.45 -28.27
N ASP A 10 -30.39 -54.74 -27.15
CA ASP A 10 -29.24 -54.81 -26.24
C ASP A 10 -27.93 -54.14 -26.67
N ASP A 11 -27.77 -52.91 -26.17
CA ASP A 11 -26.50 -52.44 -25.63
C ASP A 11 -26.78 -51.64 -24.36
N GLY A 12 -26.45 -52.29 -23.24
CA GLY A 12 -26.63 -51.80 -21.88
C GLY A 12 -26.15 -50.37 -21.70
N VAL A 13 -27.06 -49.55 -21.20
CA VAL A 13 -26.76 -48.28 -20.55
C VAL A 13 -25.94 -48.58 -19.29
N ASP A 14 -24.61 -48.63 -19.47
CA ASP A 14 -23.68 -48.53 -18.36
C ASP A 14 -23.75 -47.09 -17.83
N SER A 15 -24.49 -46.99 -16.73
CA SER A 15 -24.31 -45.99 -15.71
C SER A 15 -22.82 -45.87 -15.38
N ASP A 16 -22.26 -44.69 -15.65
CA ASP A 16 -21.50 -43.90 -14.68
C ASP A 16 -21.11 -42.57 -15.33
N SER A 17 -22.13 -41.75 -15.61
CA SER A 17 -21.93 -40.33 -15.88
C SER A 17 -21.75 -39.57 -14.55
N ASP A 18 -20.74 -39.94 -13.76
CA ASP A 18 -20.20 -39.08 -12.69
C ASP A 18 -19.07 -38.20 -13.27
N GLY A 19 -19.52 -37.21 -14.03
CA GLY A 19 -18.70 -36.09 -14.44
C GLY A 19 -19.48 -34.79 -14.27
N SER A 20 -20.35 -34.73 -13.26
CA SER A 20 -20.94 -33.46 -12.83
C SER A 20 -19.81 -32.61 -12.26
N LEU A 21 -19.17 -31.85 -13.14
CA LEU A 21 -18.36 -30.71 -12.75
C LEU A 21 -19.31 -29.68 -12.15
N ASP A 22 -19.64 -29.90 -10.88
CA ASP A 22 -20.34 -28.95 -10.02
C ASP A 22 -19.67 -27.58 -10.18
N PRO A 23 -20.36 -26.57 -10.73
CA PRO A 23 -19.83 -25.21 -10.87
C PRO A 23 -19.41 -24.62 -9.51
N SER A 24 -19.88 -25.20 -8.41
CA SER A 24 -19.55 -24.82 -7.04
C SER A 24 -18.18 -25.33 -6.57
N LYS A 25 -17.52 -26.27 -7.28
CA LYS A 25 -16.14 -26.71 -6.96
C LYS A 25 -15.05 -25.80 -7.51
N ILE A 26 -15.42 -24.76 -8.28
CA ILE A 26 -14.52 -23.64 -8.64
C ILE A 26 -14.47 -22.61 -7.48
N PHE A 27 -14.62 -23.04 -6.23
CA PHE A 27 -13.87 -22.38 -5.18
C PHE A 27 -12.39 -22.66 -5.46
N ARG A 28 -11.80 -21.87 -6.36
CA ARG A 28 -10.36 -21.63 -6.43
C ARG A 28 -9.89 -21.59 -4.98
N GLN A 29 -9.12 -22.57 -4.52
CA GLN A 29 -8.56 -22.55 -3.18
C GLN A 29 -7.86 -21.20 -3.03
N LYS A 30 -8.50 -20.25 -2.36
CA LYS A 30 -7.94 -18.92 -2.18
C LYS A 30 -6.79 -19.12 -1.21
N SER A 31 -5.57 -19.14 -1.73
CA SER A 31 -4.36 -19.10 -0.91
C SER A 31 -4.32 -17.73 -0.23
N TYR A 32 -4.80 -17.66 1.00
CA TYR A 32 -4.63 -16.49 1.85
C TYR A 32 -3.45 -16.74 2.78
N THR A 33 -2.66 -15.70 3.02
CA THR A 33 -1.58 -15.72 3.99
C THR A 33 -1.96 -14.80 5.12
N ILE A 34 -2.09 -15.35 6.33
CA ILE A 34 -2.25 -14.54 7.53
C ILE A 34 -0.88 -13.96 7.86
N MET A 35 -0.80 -12.64 7.90
CA MET A 35 0.40 -11.91 8.29
C MET A 35 0.17 -11.19 9.60
N LYS A 36 1.22 -11.12 10.41
CA LYS A 36 1.20 -10.28 11.62
C LYS A 36 1.45 -8.82 11.25
N GLU A 37 1.02 -7.92 12.13
CA GLU A 37 1.23 -6.49 11.95
C GLU A 37 2.71 -6.14 11.79
N GLU A 38 3.59 -6.84 12.52
CA GLU A 38 5.05 -6.62 12.45
C GLU A 38 5.61 -6.92 11.07
N ASP A 39 5.09 -7.95 10.39
CA ASP A 39 5.57 -8.35 9.08
C ASP A 39 5.08 -7.40 8.00
N ILE A 40 3.86 -6.87 8.14
CA ILE A 40 3.35 -5.81 7.27
C ILE A 40 4.20 -4.54 7.47
N ARG A 41 4.42 -4.12 8.71
CA ARG A 41 5.20 -2.94 9.05
C ARG A 41 6.62 -3.01 8.48
N ARG A 42 7.28 -4.16 8.60
CA ARG A 42 8.64 -4.39 8.05
C ARG A 42 8.69 -4.21 6.53
N ARG A 43 7.66 -4.67 5.80
CA ARG A 43 7.60 -4.52 4.34
C ARG A 43 7.42 -3.07 3.94
N LEU A 44 6.47 -2.38 4.57
CA LEU A 44 6.23 -0.95 4.33
C LEU A 44 7.50 -0.15 4.64
N GLU A 45 8.18 -0.47 5.74
CA GLU A 45 9.42 0.17 6.16
C GLU A 45 10.56 -0.01 5.14
N GLY A 46 10.64 -1.18 4.50
CA GLY A 46 11.58 -1.43 3.41
C GLY A 46 11.32 -0.53 2.20
N GLU A 47 10.07 -0.46 1.74
CA GLU A 47 9.69 0.38 0.60
C GLU A 47 9.87 1.88 0.89
N ILE A 48 9.51 2.32 2.10
CA ILE A 48 9.72 3.70 2.55
C ILE A 48 11.21 4.03 2.57
N THR A 49 12.05 3.12 3.10
CA THR A 49 13.49 3.33 3.18
C THR A 49 14.10 3.38 1.79
N GLU A 50 13.72 2.48 0.89
CA GLU A 50 14.17 2.48 -0.50
C GLU A 50 13.89 3.83 -1.16
N ILE A 51 12.63 4.28 -1.15
CA ILE A 51 12.26 5.56 -1.77
C ILE A 51 12.94 6.74 -1.09
N ALA A 52 13.03 6.76 0.24
CA ALA A 52 13.72 7.82 0.98
C ALA A 52 15.19 7.91 0.57
N THR A 53 15.87 6.76 0.40
CA THR A 53 17.27 6.73 -0.03
C THR A 53 17.46 7.09 -1.50
N VAL A 54 16.61 6.60 -2.41
CA VAL A 54 16.73 6.82 -3.86
C VAL A 54 16.39 8.26 -4.21
N LEU A 55 15.31 8.81 -3.64
CA LEU A 55 14.85 10.17 -3.92
C LEU A 55 15.52 11.21 -3.02
N SER A 56 16.32 10.79 -2.03
CA SER A 56 16.95 11.65 -1.03
C SER A 56 15.95 12.58 -0.32
N VAL A 57 14.79 12.03 0.06
CA VAL A 57 13.71 12.74 0.75
C VAL A 57 13.53 12.25 2.19
N SER A 58 12.84 13.01 3.04
CA SER A 58 12.52 12.56 4.40
C SER A 58 11.62 11.32 4.38
N ARG A 59 11.65 10.52 5.45
CA ARG A 59 10.80 9.33 5.57
C ARG A 59 9.31 9.67 5.50
N VAL A 60 8.92 10.81 6.08
CA VAL A 60 7.54 11.32 6.04
C VAL A 60 7.14 11.67 4.60
N ALA A 61 8.07 12.26 3.83
CA ALA A 61 7.88 12.54 2.41
C ALA A 61 7.72 11.26 1.58
N ALA A 62 8.61 10.29 1.76
CA ALA A 62 8.54 8.98 1.09
C ALA A 62 7.21 8.26 1.37
N CYS A 63 6.74 8.25 2.62
CA CYS A 63 5.43 7.72 3.00
C CYS A 63 4.28 8.42 2.26
N THR A 64 4.34 9.75 2.16
CA THR A 64 3.29 10.54 1.50
C THR A 64 3.25 10.26 0.00
N LEU A 65 4.42 10.13 -0.63
CA LEU A 65 4.55 9.74 -2.02
C LEU A 65 3.96 8.35 -2.26
N LEU A 66 4.41 7.34 -1.50
CA LEU A 66 3.87 5.98 -1.58
C LEU A 66 2.35 5.97 -1.46
N ARG A 67 1.78 6.70 -0.50
CA ARG A 67 0.31 6.79 -0.35
C ARG A 67 -0.38 7.40 -1.57
N ARG A 68 0.22 8.41 -2.21
CA ARG A 68 -0.36 9.08 -3.40
C ARG A 68 -0.35 8.18 -4.64
N TYR A 69 0.65 7.33 -4.75
CA TYR A 69 0.83 6.39 -5.86
C TYR A 69 0.43 4.95 -5.49
N ASN A 70 -0.51 4.80 -4.54
CA ASN A 70 -1.10 3.50 -4.15
C ASN A 70 -0.06 2.43 -3.75
N TRP A 71 1.04 2.83 -3.11
CA TRP A 71 2.18 1.98 -2.73
C TRP A 71 2.89 1.31 -3.92
N SER A 72 2.85 1.93 -5.11
CA SER A 72 3.64 1.49 -6.25
C SER A 72 4.97 2.24 -6.34
N VAL A 73 6.06 1.57 -5.95
CA VAL A 73 7.43 2.13 -6.03
C VAL A 73 7.76 2.58 -7.46
N THR A 74 7.41 1.78 -8.46
CA THR A 74 7.63 2.11 -9.87
C THR A 74 6.92 3.39 -10.28
N ALA A 75 5.64 3.55 -9.91
CA ALA A 75 4.88 4.75 -10.26
C ALA A 75 5.42 6.01 -9.57
N VAL A 76 5.92 5.87 -8.33
CA VAL A 76 6.60 6.96 -7.63
C VAL A 76 7.86 7.37 -8.39
N HIS A 77 8.72 6.41 -8.75
CA HIS A 77 9.95 6.69 -9.49
C HIS A 77 9.66 7.33 -10.84
N GLU A 78 8.76 6.76 -11.64
CA GLU A 78 8.40 7.31 -12.95
C GLU A 78 7.89 8.75 -12.85
N ALA A 79 6.98 9.02 -11.90
CA ALA A 79 6.43 10.37 -11.74
C ALA A 79 7.47 11.35 -11.19
N TRP A 80 8.29 10.93 -10.22
CA TRP A 80 9.33 11.77 -9.62
C TRP A 80 10.42 12.13 -10.63
N PHE A 81 10.89 11.15 -11.42
CA PHE A 81 11.91 11.40 -12.43
C PHE A 81 11.36 12.14 -13.66
N ALA A 82 10.05 12.12 -13.91
CA ALA A 82 9.42 12.89 -14.97
C ALA A 82 9.23 14.37 -14.60
N ASP A 83 8.70 14.66 -13.41
CA ASP A 83 8.45 16.03 -12.92
C ASP A 83 8.54 16.10 -11.39
N GLU A 84 9.76 16.26 -10.90
CA GLU A 84 10.04 16.34 -9.47
C GLU A 84 9.31 17.52 -8.79
N GLU A 85 9.31 18.70 -9.43
CA GLU A 85 8.74 19.92 -8.85
C GLU A 85 7.21 19.83 -8.75
N GLY A 86 6.56 19.32 -9.80
CA GLY A 86 5.12 19.06 -9.80
C GLY A 86 4.72 18.05 -8.72
N VAL A 87 5.50 16.97 -8.56
CA VAL A 87 5.28 15.97 -7.50
C VAL A 87 5.45 16.60 -6.13
N ARG A 88 6.56 17.31 -5.89
CA ARG A 88 6.85 17.98 -4.61
C ARG A 88 5.71 18.94 -4.21
N LYS A 89 5.19 19.72 -5.15
CA LYS A 89 4.04 20.61 -4.92
C LYS A 89 2.75 19.83 -4.66
N ALA A 90 2.50 18.76 -5.40
CA ALA A 90 1.29 17.94 -5.25
C ALA A 90 1.22 17.21 -3.91
N VAL A 91 2.36 16.81 -3.34
CA VAL A 91 2.43 16.21 -2.00
C VAL A 91 2.68 17.23 -0.88
N GLY A 92 2.72 18.53 -1.19
CA GLY A 92 2.90 19.59 -0.21
C GLY A 92 4.29 19.63 0.43
N LEU A 93 5.29 19.00 -0.20
CA LEU A 93 6.71 19.03 0.21
C LEU A 93 7.38 20.35 -0.18
N THR A 94 6.68 21.47 0.02
CA THR A 94 7.25 22.79 -0.22
C THR A 94 8.34 23.04 0.82
N GLU A 95 9.50 23.55 0.38
CA GLU A 95 10.55 23.97 1.31
C GLU A 95 9.94 24.92 2.34
N LYS A 96 10.05 24.51 3.61
CA LYS A 96 9.56 25.27 4.76
C LYS A 96 10.13 26.68 4.60
N PRO A 97 9.31 27.76 4.65
CA PRO A 97 9.87 29.10 4.66
C PRO A 97 10.83 29.16 5.85
N ALA A 98 12.03 29.71 5.63
CA ALA A 98 13.14 29.83 6.55
C ALA A 98 12.85 30.77 7.74
N ASN A 99 11.66 30.63 8.33
CA ASN A 99 11.15 31.36 9.46
C ASN A 99 11.53 30.62 10.76
N SER A 100 12.70 29.98 10.79
CA SER A 100 13.40 29.62 12.01
C SER A 100 14.38 30.73 12.38
N ALA A 101 13.93 31.99 12.29
CA ALA A 101 14.58 33.07 13.00
C ALA A 101 14.44 32.74 14.49
N GLY A 102 15.51 32.18 15.04
CA GLY A 102 15.53 31.51 16.34
C GLY A 102 14.87 32.36 17.41
N LEU A 103 13.87 31.77 18.08
CA LEU A 103 13.41 32.30 19.35
C LEU A 103 14.63 32.37 20.29
N PRO A 104 14.85 33.49 21.00
CA PRO A 104 15.94 33.58 21.95
C PRO A 104 15.83 32.44 22.97
N ARG A 105 16.90 31.65 23.14
CA ARG A 105 16.94 30.45 24.02
C ARG A 105 16.55 30.71 25.48
N ASP A 106 16.40 31.96 25.88
CA ASP A 106 16.14 32.39 27.25
C ASP A 106 14.66 32.73 27.53
N GLN A 107 13.75 32.49 26.57
CA GLN A 107 12.32 32.75 26.75
C GLN A 107 11.57 31.46 27.09
N SER A 108 10.76 31.49 28.14
CA SER A 108 9.73 30.47 28.34
C SER A 108 8.58 30.73 27.36
N VAL A 109 8.07 29.69 26.73
CA VAL A 109 6.91 29.79 25.85
C VAL A 109 5.71 29.13 26.51
N SER A 110 4.53 29.71 26.30
CA SER A 110 3.28 29.14 26.78
C SER A 110 2.80 28.08 25.80
N CYS A 111 2.57 26.87 26.28
CA CYS A 111 1.91 25.83 25.51
C CYS A 111 0.46 26.25 25.24
N LEU A 112 0.03 26.28 23.98
CA LEU A 112 -1.33 26.68 23.61
C LEU A 112 -2.39 25.59 23.84
N ILE A 113 -1.97 24.40 24.27
CA ILE A 113 -2.86 23.26 24.55
C ILE A 113 -3.20 23.20 26.04
N CYS A 114 -2.17 23.22 26.91
CA CYS A 114 -2.35 23.16 28.36
C CYS A 114 -2.21 24.52 29.07
N PHE A 115 -1.82 25.59 28.35
CA PHE A 115 -1.61 26.95 28.88
C PHE A 115 -0.50 27.09 29.94
N GLU A 116 0.35 26.07 30.12
CA GLU A 116 1.51 26.12 31.00
C GLU A 116 2.75 26.69 30.29
N SER A 117 3.62 27.36 31.04
CA SER A 117 4.89 27.89 30.53
C SER A 117 6.00 26.85 30.64
N TYR A 118 6.64 26.54 29.51
CA TYR A 118 7.77 25.63 29.46
C TYR A 118 9.04 26.36 28.99
N PRO A 119 10.22 26.03 29.53
CA PRO A 119 11.47 26.49 28.97
C PRO A 119 11.65 25.91 27.56
N LEU A 120 12.23 26.68 26.64
CA LEU A 120 12.49 26.23 25.26
C LEU A 120 13.31 24.93 25.21
N ASP A 121 14.18 24.70 26.18
CA ASP A 121 15.01 23.49 26.28
C ASP A 121 14.20 22.19 26.50
N LYS A 122 12.94 22.30 26.93
CA LYS A 122 12.03 21.15 27.12
C LYS A 122 11.06 20.96 25.95
N LEU A 123 11.12 21.83 24.95
CA LEU A 123 10.27 21.73 23.77
C LEU A 123 11.06 21.09 22.66
N GLU A 124 10.76 19.83 22.41
CA GLU A 124 11.25 19.14 21.24
C GLU A 124 10.42 19.60 20.04
N ASP A 125 11.07 20.26 19.09
CA ASP A 125 10.50 20.41 17.76
C ASP A 125 10.31 19.02 17.17
N ARG A 126 9.16 18.81 16.52
CA ARG A 126 8.90 17.55 15.84
C ARG A 126 9.99 17.36 14.77
N PRO A 127 10.82 16.30 14.85
CA PRO A 127 11.81 16.02 13.82
C PRO A 127 11.10 15.75 12.49
N ASP A 128 11.61 16.36 11.41
CA ASP A 128 11.10 16.25 10.03
C ASP A 128 11.33 14.85 9.40
#